data_AF-A0A956ZP70-F1
#
_entry.id   AF-A0A956ZP70-F1
#
_cell.length_a   1.000
_cell.length_b   1.000
_cell.length_c   1.000
_cell.angle_alpha   90.00
_cell.angle_beta   90.00
_cell.angle_gamma   90.00
#
_symmetry.space_group_name_H-M   'P 1'
#
loop_
_entity.id
_entity.type
_entity.pdbx_description
1 polymer ?
#
loop_
_entity_poly.entity_id
_entity_poly.type
_entity_poly.pdbx_seq_one_letter_code
_entity_poly.pdbx_strand_id
1 'polypeptide(L)' 'MRPYFDGANRLEVEASTLDAVLRALDDRSPGFYERLVEDGRVRPELAIAVNGEVYQMALHERLAPGTQLTIVPAIGGG' A
#
# COMPACT_ATOMS: atom_id res chain seq x y z
N MET A 1 4.46 -21.32 -5.86
CA MET A 1 3.75 -20.02 -5.91
C MET A 1 4.78 -18.95 -6.20
N ARG A 2 4.91 -18.52 -7.46
CA ARG A 2 5.86 -17.47 -7.86
C ARG A 2 5.27 -16.10 -7.50
N PRO A 3 5.98 -15.19 -6.82
CA PRO A 3 5.49 -13.83 -6.69
C PRO A 3 5.52 -13.16 -8.08
N TYR A 4 4.35 -12.70 -8.51
CA TYR A 4 4.03 -12.05 -9.79
C TYR A 4 4.51 -10.59 -9.86
N PHE A 5 5.71 -10.29 -9.37
CA PHE A 5 6.29 -8.94 -9.52
C PHE A 5 7.66 -9.05 -10.15
N ASP A 6 7.65 -9.21 -11.48
CA ASP A 6 8.83 -9.05 -12.31
C ASP A 6 9.15 -7.54 -12.40
N GLY A 7 9.98 -7.08 -11.45
CA GLY A 7 11.10 -6.18 -11.76
C GLY A 7 10.92 -4.67 -11.86
N ALA A 8 9.73 -4.05 -11.83
CA ALA A 8 9.65 -2.64 -12.25
C ALA A 8 9.08 -1.57 -11.28
N ASN A 9 8.56 -1.90 -10.09
CA ASN A 9 7.94 -0.85 -9.25
C ASN A 9 8.09 -1.04 -7.73
N ARG A 10 9.31 -1.36 -7.28
CA ARG A 10 9.66 -1.23 -5.86
C ARG A 10 10.07 0.22 -5.60
N LEU A 11 9.39 0.87 -4.66
CA LEU A 11 9.78 2.18 -4.17
C LEU A 11 10.25 2.06 -2.73
N GLU A 12 11.49 2.48 -2.47
CA GLU A 12 11.98 2.69 -1.12
C GLU A 12 11.65 4.13 -0.71
N VAL A 13 10.91 4.29 0.38
CA VAL A 13 10.54 5.59 0.94
C VAL A 13 10.86 5.61 2.42
N GLU A 14 11.37 6.74 2.90
CA GLU A 14 11.48 6.99 4.33
C GLU A 14 10.13 7.52 4.83
N ALA A 15 9.30 6.60 5.33
CA ALA A 15 7.99 6.91 5.85
C ALA A 15 7.72 6.10 7.13
N SER A 16 7.04 6.72 8.08
CA SER A 16 6.69 6.10 9.36
C SER A 16 5.23 5.66 9.43
N THR A 17 4.41 5.99 8.43
CA THR A 17 2.98 5.66 8.37
C THR A 17 2.56 5.26 6.96
N LEU A 18 1.43 4.55 6.86
CA LEU A 18 0.83 4.19 5.58
C LEU A 18 0.50 5.43 4.74
N ASP A 19 -0.08 6.48 5.34
CA ASP A 19 -0.38 7.74 4.64
C ASP A 19 0.85 8.35 3.97
N ALA A 20 1.97 8.42 4.69
CA ALA A 20 3.21 8.98 4.18
C ALA A 20 3.76 8.14 3.02
N VAL A 21 3.66 6.80 3.08
CA VAL A 21 4.02 5.92 1.96
C VAL A 21 3.14 6.20 0.74
N LEU A 22 1.83 6.28 0.93
CA LEU A 22 0.89 6.51 -0.18
C LEU A 22 1.09 7.89 -0.81
N ARG A 23 1.38 8.92 -0.03
CA ARG A 23 1.73 10.26 -0.53
C ARG A 23 3.04 10.26 -1.32
N ALA A 24 4.06 9.58 -0.81
CA ALA A 24 5.33 9.46 -1.53
C ALA A 24 5.20 8.66 -2.84
N LEU A 25 4.26 7.71 -2.92
CA LEU A 25 3.89 7.06 -4.18
C LEU A 25 3.18 8.02 -5.15
N ASP A 26 2.30 8.87 -4.64
CA ASP A 26 1.60 9.90 -5.42
C ASP A 26 2.56 10.95 -6.00
N ASP A 27 3.58 11.35 -5.25
CA ASP A 27 4.63 12.26 -5.74
C ASP A 27 5.33 11.71 -7.00
N ARG A 28 5.44 10.37 -7.10
CA ARG A 28 6.01 9.71 -8.29
C ARG A 28 4.99 9.44 -9.38
N SER A 29 3.72 9.28 -9.02
CA SER A 29 2.61 9.02 -9.94
C SER A 29 1.41 9.87 -9.52
N PRO A 30 1.34 11.13 -9.96
CA PRO A 30 0.26 12.04 -9.54
C PRO A 30 -1.13 11.45 -9.80
N GLY A 31 -1.99 11.48 -8.79
CA GLY A 31 -3.34 10.92 -8.85
C GLY A 31 -3.45 9.45 -8.44
N PHE A 32 -2.38 8.86 -7.92
CA PHE A 32 -2.42 7.50 -7.36
C PHE A 32 -3.06 7.49 -5.98
N TYR A 33 -2.79 8.49 -5.13
CA TYR A 33 -3.36 8.57 -3.78
C TYR A 33 -4.89 8.61 -3.81
N GLU A 34 -5.48 9.46 -4.65
CA GLU A 34 -6.94 9.57 -4.80
C GLU A 34 -7.60 8.29 -5.32
N ARG A 35 -6.84 7.44 -6.03
CA ARG A 35 -7.34 6.13 -6.49
C ARG A 35 -7.28 5.06 -5.40
N LEU A 36 -6.43 5.24 -4.40
CA LEU A 36 -6.24 4.30 -3.29
C LEU A 36 -7.01 4.70 -2.04
N VAL A 37 -7.20 6.01 -1.83
CA VAL A 37 -7.78 6.61 -0.63
C VAL A 37 -9.01 7.41 -1.01
N GLU A 38 -10.11 7.14 -0.31
CA GLU A 38 -11.40 7.82 -0.46
C GLU A 38 -11.91 8.18 0.94
N ASP A 39 -12.40 9.40 1.13
CA ASP A 39 -12.88 9.91 2.43
C ASP A 39 -11.89 9.73 3.59
N GLY A 40 -10.58 9.83 3.31
CA GLY A 40 -9.52 9.66 4.30
C GLY A 40 -9.35 8.21 4.79
N ARG A 41 -9.78 7.22 4.02
CA ARG A 41 -9.60 5.79 4.28
C ARG A 41 -9.17 5.07 3.01
N VAL A 42 -8.43 3.97 3.17
CA VAL A 42 -8.12 3.10 2.02
C VAL A 42 -9.44 2.54 1.47
N ARG A 43 -9.61 2.61 0.16
CA ARG A 43 -10.82 2.16 -0.53
C ARG A 43 -11.08 0.68 -0.23
N PRO A 44 -12.33 0.26 0.02
CA PRO A 44 -12.65 -1.11 0.43
C PRO A 44 -12.33 -2.16 -0.63
N GLU A 45 -12.18 -1.77 -1.90
CA GLU A 45 -11.77 -2.64 -3.00
C GLU A 45 -10.25 -2.94 -2.97
N LEU A 46 -9.50 -2.32 -2.07
CA LEU A 46 -8.06 -2.48 -1.91
C LEU A 46 -7.73 -2.93 -0.49
N ALA A 47 -6.64 -3.68 -0.38
CA ALA A 47 -6.09 -4.12 0.88
C ALA A 47 -4.57 -3.94 0.89
N ILE A 48 -4.03 -3.70 2.08
CA ILE A 48 -2.60 -3.52 2.27
C ILE A 48 -2.04 -4.82 2.84
N ALA A 49 -1.16 -5.46 2.09
CA ALA A 49 -0.40 -6.60 2.55
C ALA A 49 0.93 -6.15 3.16
N VAL A 50 1.14 -6.50 4.42
CA VAL A 50 2.36 -6.24 5.19
C VAL A 50 3.15 -7.55 5.24
N ASN A 51 4.35 -7.57 4.67
CA ASN A 51 5.21 -8.75 4.62
C ASN A 51 4.51 -10.01 4.05
N GLY A 52 3.54 -9.83 3.16
CA GLY A 52 2.78 -10.91 2.51
C GLY A 52 1.45 -11.27 3.16
N GLU A 53 1.14 -10.71 4.32
CA GLU A 53 -0.14 -10.92 5.01
C GLU A 53 -1.05 -9.71 4.84
N VAL A 54 -2.33 -9.94 4.54
CA VAL A 54 -3.30 -8.87 4.29
C VAL A 54 -3.82 -8.31 5.61
N TYR A 55 -3.65 -7.00 5.81
CA TYR A 55 -4.13 -6.28 6.98
C TYR A 55 -5.08 -5.14 6.57
N GLN A 56 -6.11 -4.92 7.38
CA GLN A 56 -6.90 -3.69 7.31
C GLN A 56 -6.22 -2.62 8.13
N MET A 57 -5.27 -1.92 7.51
CA MET A 57 -4.51 -0.85 8.17
C MET A 57 -5.18 0.51 8.00
N ALA A 58 -5.10 1.32 9.05
CA ALA A 58 -5.49 2.72 8.96
C ALA A 58 -4.35 3.56 8.37
N LEU A 59 -4.66 4.70 7.73
CA LEU A 59 -3.66 5.59 7.14
C LEU A 59 -2.64 6.12 8.17
N HIS A 60 -3.08 6.36 9.40
CA HIS A 60 -2.23 6.87 10.49
C HIS A 60 -1.46 5.76 11.23
N GLU A 61 -1.63 4.50 10.83
CA GLU A 61 -0.96 3.37 11.47
C GLU A 61 0.54 3.44 11.21
N ARG A 62 1.32 3.15 12.26
CA ARG A 62 2.78 3.23 12.19
C ARG A 62 3.37 1.99 11.55
N LEU A 63 4.38 2.20 10.72
CA LEU A 63 5.14 1.16 10.06
C LEU A 63 6.47 0.96 10.80
N ALA A 64 6.84 -0.31 10.97
CA ALA A 64 8.17 -0.65 11.44
C ALA A 64 9.20 -0.45 10.32
N PRO A 65 10.45 -0.08 10.64
CA PRO A 65 11.52 -0.04 9.65
C PRO A 65 11.70 -1.41 8.96
N GLY A 66 11.93 -1.39 7.64
CA GLY A 66 12.09 -2.61 6.84
C GLY A 66 10.78 -3.34 6.51
N THR A 67 9.63 -2.74 6.81
CA THR A 67 8.33 -3.30 6.44
C THR A 67 8.11 -3.25 4.93
N GLN A 68 7.75 -4.39 4.34
CA GLN A 68 7.33 -4.44 2.94
C GLN A 68 5.82 -4.27 2.85
N LEU A 69 5.38 -3.21 2.18
CA LEU A 69 3.97 -2.99 1.85
C LEU A 69 3.68 -3.38 0.41
N THR A 70 2.58 -4.09 0.21
CA THR A 70 2.06 -4.46 -1.11
C THR A 70 0.59 -4.10 -1.17
N ILE A 71 0.19 -3.30 -2.15
CA ILE A 71 -1.22 -3.00 -2.38
C ILE A 71 -1.79 -4.13 -3.23
N VAL A 72 -2.84 -4.78 -2.74
CA VAL A 72 -3.54 -5.85 -3.45
C VAL A 72 -5.02 -5.52 -3.56
N PRO A 73 -5.73 -5.97 -4.60
CA PRO A 73 -7.18 -5.90 -4.63
C PRO A 73 -7.77 -6.68 -3.45
N ALA A 74 -8.75 -6.12 -2.76
CA ALA A 74 -9.46 -6.77 -1.66
C ALA A 74 -10.44 -7.86 -2.12
N ILE A 75 -10.35 -8.28 -3.40
CA ILE A 75 -11.15 -9.39 -3.92
C ILE A 75 -10.67 -10.65 -3.23
N GLY A 76 -11.39 -11.04 -2.18
CA GLY A 76 -11.23 -12.33 -1.54
C GLY A 76 -11.37 -13.42 -2.59
N GLY A 77 -10.31 -14.21 -2.78
CA GLY A 77 -10.46 -15.50 -3.43
C GLY A 77 -11.51 -16.28 -2.65
N GLY A 78 -12.58 -16.68 -3.36
CA GLY A 78 -13.50 -17.70 -2.87
C GLY A 78 -12.83 -19.05 -2.76
#